data_AF-A0AAN5KTW4-F1
#
_entry.id   AF-A0AAN5KTW4-F1
#
_cell.length_a   1.000
_cell.length_b   1.000
_cell.length_c   1.000
_cell.angle_alpha   90.00
_cell.angle_beta   90.00
_cell.angle_gamma   90.00
#
_symmetry.space_group_name_H-M   'P 1'
#
loop_
_entity.id
_entity.type
_entity.pdbx_description
1 polymer ?
#
loop_
_entity_poly.entity_id
_entity_poly.type
_entity_poly.pdbx_seq_one_letter_code
_entity_poly.pdbx_strand_id
1 'polypeptide(L)'
;MSHAKQWSILNEQENKRRQERDRSAPFKEESDSYIEYFKEHLIEHLTKEYDPGVQNRPSDLIMKAQGGIGALSRIFDAYRFPVPNYEELNAIYQKPNGLRKHMQENLNGIIEVLLNGDRTELHPEVIKAIGQDNYTAILNKTKCNKQQIALQFLQAAITGYGQRMIDNTDDSNLKDKAYISIMPALQKLASEVTLQGLPEQSKETNPLDILKMSQDLLKLLEEANTAGITIPNHSTMREKFQTVSDLMDPNNEE
;
A
#
# COMPACT_ATOMS: atom_id res chain seq x y z
N MET A 1 -16.68 29.79 8.28
CA MET A 1 -16.14 28.70 7.44
C MET A 1 -15.64 27.63 8.40
N SER A 2 -15.94 26.33 8.22
CA SER A 2 -15.41 25.31 9.13
C SER A 2 -13.88 25.19 8.94
N HIS A 3 -13.17 24.82 10.00
CA HIS A 3 -11.71 24.61 10.00
C HIS A 3 -11.29 23.64 8.87
N ALA A 4 -12.08 22.60 8.64
CA ALA A 4 -11.88 21.65 7.56
C ALA A 4 -12.12 22.20 6.16
N LYS A 5 -13.06 23.13 6.00
CA LYS A 5 -13.25 23.81 4.71
C LYS A 5 -12.04 24.69 4.39
N GLN A 6 -11.39 25.27 5.41
CA GLN A 6 -10.14 26.00 5.25
C GLN A 6 -8.98 25.05 4.90
N TRP A 7 -8.84 23.92 5.58
CA TRP A 7 -7.81 22.93 5.26
C TRP A 7 -7.98 22.26 3.90
N SER A 8 -9.21 21.94 3.49
CA SER A 8 -9.49 21.46 2.13
C SER A 8 -9.07 22.48 1.07
N ILE A 9 -9.28 23.77 1.32
CA ILE A 9 -8.84 24.85 0.42
C ILE A 9 -7.31 24.96 0.44
N LEU A 10 -6.67 24.89 1.61
CA LEU A 10 -5.22 24.92 1.75
C LEU A 10 -4.56 23.73 1.06
N ASN A 11 -5.15 22.53 1.14
CA ASN A 11 -4.68 21.35 0.44
C ASN A 11 -4.88 21.45 -1.07
N GLU A 12 -6.00 21.99 -1.54
CA GLU A 12 -6.17 22.25 -2.97
C GLU A 12 -5.16 23.29 -3.48
N GLN A 13 -4.84 24.29 -2.66
CA GLN A 13 -3.81 25.28 -2.98
C GLN A 13 -2.40 24.68 -2.94
N GLU A 14 -2.09 23.82 -1.97
CA GLU A 14 -0.79 23.15 -1.87
C GLU A 14 -0.61 22.12 -3.00
N ASN A 15 -1.65 21.38 -3.37
CA ASN A 15 -1.62 20.49 -4.53
C ASN A 15 -1.36 21.30 -5.82
N LYS A 16 -2.03 22.45 -6.00
CA LYS A 16 -1.74 23.37 -7.12
C LYS A 16 -0.31 23.92 -7.07
N ARG A 17 0.18 24.30 -5.90
CA ARG A 17 1.57 24.74 -5.74
C ARG A 17 2.58 23.65 -6.08
N ARG A 18 2.32 22.41 -5.68
CA ARG A 18 3.17 21.25 -5.99
C ARG A 18 3.19 20.97 -7.50
N GLN A 19 2.09 21.22 -8.21
CA GLN A 19 2.03 21.15 -9.68
C GLN A 19 2.86 22.25 -10.37
N GLU A 20 2.97 23.43 -9.75
CA GLU A 20 3.75 24.56 -10.26
C GLU A 20 5.24 24.53 -9.84
N ARG A 21 5.65 23.57 -9.01
CA ARG A 21 7.06 23.44 -8.60
C ARG A 21 7.93 23.05 -9.79
N ASP A 22 9.12 23.64 -9.84
CA ASP A 22 10.16 23.29 -10.82
C ASP A 22 10.51 21.81 -10.67
N ARG A 23 10.37 21.03 -11.76
CA ARG A 23 10.60 19.58 -11.80
C ARG A 23 12.03 19.18 -11.45
N SER A 24 12.95 20.14 -11.41
CA SER A 24 14.36 19.94 -11.04
C SER A 24 14.64 20.07 -9.53
N ALA A 25 13.67 20.53 -8.73
CA ALA A 25 13.83 20.65 -7.29
C ALA A 25 13.68 19.28 -6.59
N PRO A 26 14.58 18.89 -5.67
CA PRO A 26 14.44 17.64 -4.92
C PRO A 26 13.18 17.68 -4.07
N PHE A 27 12.29 16.70 -4.29
CA PHE A 27 11.09 16.50 -3.50
C PHE A 27 11.45 16.26 -2.04
N LYS A 28 10.99 17.16 -1.15
CA LYS A 28 10.91 16.89 0.28
C LYS A 28 9.53 16.31 0.55
N GLU A 29 9.52 15.02 0.83
CA GLU A 29 8.35 14.26 1.20
C GLU A 29 7.80 14.77 2.52
N GLU A 30 6.66 15.46 2.48
CA GLU A 30 5.87 15.72 3.68
C GLU A 30 4.94 14.52 3.88
N SER A 31 5.47 13.32 4.11
CA SER A 31 4.66 12.13 4.47
C SER A 31 3.78 12.41 5.68
N ASP A 32 4.28 13.23 6.61
CA ASP A 32 3.53 13.80 7.73
C ASP A 32 2.27 14.54 7.26
N SER A 33 2.26 15.21 6.10
CA SER A 33 1.08 15.95 5.62
C SER A 33 -0.10 15.05 5.24
N TYR A 34 0.15 13.85 4.71
CA TYR A 34 -0.93 12.92 4.40
C TYR A 34 -1.45 12.25 5.68
N ILE A 35 -0.54 11.73 6.50
CA ILE A 35 -0.89 11.01 7.73
C ILE A 35 -1.63 11.95 8.67
N GLU A 36 -1.11 13.14 8.95
CA GLU A 36 -1.77 14.10 9.85
C GLU A 36 -3.12 14.55 9.29
N TYR A 37 -3.22 14.82 7.98
CA TYR A 37 -4.52 15.12 7.38
C TYR A 37 -5.52 13.95 7.50
N PHE A 38 -5.05 12.72 7.32
CA PHE A 38 -5.88 11.53 7.47
C PHE A 38 -6.40 11.42 8.91
N LYS A 39 -5.52 11.57 9.91
CA LYS A 39 -5.88 11.53 11.33
C LYS A 39 -6.90 12.62 11.69
N GLU A 40 -6.68 13.85 11.22
CA GLU A 40 -7.52 15.00 11.56
C GLU A 40 -8.92 14.94 10.92
N HIS A 41 -9.03 14.38 9.71
CA HIS A 41 -10.24 14.50 8.89
C HIS A 41 -10.97 13.19 8.58
N LEU A 42 -10.48 12.03 9.04
CA LEU A 42 -11.11 10.73 8.80
C LEU A 42 -12.57 10.72 9.26
N ILE A 43 -12.82 11.14 10.51
CA ILE A 43 -14.16 11.11 11.11
C ILE A 43 -15.12 12.06 10.39
N GLU A 44 -14.64 13.25 10.04
CA GLU A 44 -15.43 14.21 9.27
C GLU A 44 -15.78 13.66 7.88
N HIS A 45 -14.82 13.04 7.19
CA HIS A 45 -15.05 12.42 5.90
C HIS A 45 -16.16 11.37 5.98
N LEU A 46 -16.09 10.48 6.98
CA LEU A 46 -17.08 9.40 7.16
C LEU A 46 -18.47 9.90 7.56
N THR A 47 -18.56 11.05 8.25
CA THR A 47 -19.82 11.64 8.71
C THR A 47 -20.39 12.68 7.77
N LYS A 48 -19.69 13.01 6.67
CA LYS A 48 -20.08 14.08 5.76
C LYS A 48 -21.51 13.88 5.24
N GLU A 49 -22.35 14.88 5.48
CA GLU A 49 -23.75 14.88 5.05
C GLU A 49 -23.90 14.84 3.53
N TYR A 50 -25.13 14.53 3.10
CA TYR A 50 -25.52 14.45 1.69
C TYR A 50 -25.14 15.73 0.93
N ASP A 51 -24.25 15.60 -0.06
CA ASP A 51 -23.92 16.64 -1.04
C ASP A 51 -24.38 16.17 -2.43
N PRO A 52 -25.37 16.83 -3.07
CA PRO A 52 -25.85 16.45 -4.39
C PRO A 52 -24.78 16.75 -5.46
N GLY A 53 -24.23 15.70 -6.07
CA GLY A 53 -23.26 15.79 -7.17
C GLY A 53 -21.93 15.09 -6.91
N VAL A 54 -21.66 14.67 -5.67
CA VAL A 54 -20.45 13.91 -5.33
C VAL A 54 -20.72 12.42 -5.51
N GLN A 55 -19.89 11.72 -6.30
CA GLN A 55 -19.92 10.26 -6.42
C GLN A 55 -19.18 9.61 -5.23
N ASN A 56 -19.48 8.33 -4.95
CA ASN A 56 -18.80 7.53 -3.91
C ASN A 56 -18.80 8.18 -2.52
N ARG A 57 -19.94 8.75 -2.14
CA ARG A 57 -20.11 9.37 -0.83
C ARG A 57 -20.03 8.30 0.28
N PRO A 58 -19.35 8.57 1.39
CA PRO A 58 -19.20 7.58 2.45
C PRO A 58 -20.53 7.03 2.97
N SER A 59 -21.51 7.90 3.20
CA SER A 59 -22.87 7.51 3.63
C SER A 59 -23.57 6.55 2.66
N ASP A 60 -23.50 6.81 1.35
CA ASP A 60 -24.07 5.93 0.33
C ASP A 60 -23.36 4.58 0.28
N LEU A 61 -22.02 4.59 0.39
CA LEU A 61 -21.21 3.38 0.34
C LEU A 61 -21.42 2.53 1.59
N ILE A 62 -21.59 3.14 2.76
CA ILE A 62 -21.96 2.48 4.02
C ILE A 62 -23.35 1.82 3.90
N MET A 63 -24.33 2.52 3.32
CA MET A 63 -25.64 1.91 3.05
C MET A 63 -25.55 0.74 2.08
N LYS A 64 -24.83 0.89 0.97
CA LYS A 64 -24.61 -0.19 0.00
C LYS A 64 -23.87 -1.38 0.60
N ALA A 65 -22.94 -1.13 1.53
CA ALA A 65 -22.16 -2.16 2.20
C ALA A 65 -23.02 -3.12 3.01
N GLN A 66 -24.25 -2.73 3.40
CA GLN A 66 -25.21 -3.63 4.04
C GLN A 66 -25.62 -4.81 3.14
N GLY A 67 -25.50 -4.68 1.81
CA GLY A 67 -25.73 -5.76 0.84
C GLY A 67 -24.47 -6.54 0.45
N GLY A 68 -23.29 -6.09 0.91
CA GLY A 68 -21.99 -6.69 0.60
C GLY A 68 -20.85 -5.69 0.80
N ILE A 69 -19.79 -6.09 1.51
CA ILE A 69 -18.72 -5.17 1.93
C ILE A 69 -17.91 -4.56 0.76
N GLY A 70 -18.05 -5.08 -0.46
CA GLY A 70 -17.31 -4.61 -1.63
C GLY A 70 -17.50 -3.11 -1.93
N ALA A 71 -18.64 -2.52 -1.54
CA ALA A 71 -18.84 -1.07 -1.68
C ALA A 71 -17.85 -0.24 -0.85
N LEU A 72 -17.36 -0.78 0.29
CA LEU A 72 -16.40 -0.09 1.16
C LEU A 72 -15.02 0.07 0.51
N SER A 73 -14.70 -0.68 -0.56
CA SER A 73 -13.46 -0.49 -1.32
C SER A 73 -13.29 0.93 -1.88
N ARG A 74 -14.40 1.66 -2.02
CA ARG A 74 -14.45 3.03 -2.56
C ARG A 74 -14.66 4.09 -1.49
N ILE A 75 -14.62 3.72 -0.20
CA ILE A 75 -15.02 4.60 0.92
C ILE A 75 -14.16 5.88 0.98
N PHE A 76 -12.95 5.83 0.44
CA PHE A 76 -12.02 6.96 0.39
C PHE A 76 -11.89 7.62 -0.99
N ASP A 77 -12.66 7.21 -2.00
CA ASP A 77 -12.61 7.83 -3.35
C ASP A 77 -12.94 9.33 -3.30
N ALA A 78 -13.91 9.71 -2.46
CA ALA A 78 -14.32 11.11 -2.29
C ALA A 78 -13.45 11.88 -1.27
N TYR A 79 -12.46 11.23 -0.66
CA TYR A 79 -11.66 11.82 0.40
C TYR A 79 -10.53 12.67 -0.22
N ARG A 80 -10.62 14.00 -0.05
CA ARG A 80 -9.66 14.94 -0.65
C ARG A 80 -8.46 15.19 0.25
N PHE A 81 -7.56 14.21 0.32
CA PHE A 81 -6.29 14.32 1.06
C PHE A 81 -5.12 14.72 0.14
N PRO A 82 -4.03 15.29 0.69
CA PRO A 82 -2.85 15.63 -0.07
C PRO A 82 -2.08 14.34 -0.40
N VAL A 83 -1.80 14.12 -1.68
CA VAL A 83 -0.98 13.01 -2.16
C VAL A 83 -0.06 13.48 -3.29
N PRO A 84 1.06 12.79 -3.52
CA PRO A 84 1.92 13.03 -4.65
C PRO A 84 1.18 12.89 -5.98
N ASN A 85 1.63 13.62 -6.99
CA ASN A 85 1.21 13.41 -8.38
C ASN A 85 1.92 12.19 -9.00
N TYR A 86 1.63 11.89 -10.27
CA TYR A 86 2.26 10.77 -10.98
C TYR A 86 3.79 10.83 -11.01
N GLU A 87 4.39 11.99 -11.31
CA GLU A 87 5.85 12.09 -11.47
C GLU A 87 6.56 11.80 -10.14
N GLU A 88 6.03 12.37 -9.05
CA GLU A 88 6.53 12.17 -7.69
C GLU A 88 6.39 10.70 -7.26
N LEU A 89 5.20 10.12 -7.44
CA LEU A 89 4.97 8.72 -7.06
C LEU A 89 5.72 7.74 -7.96
N ASN A 90 5.94 8.08 -9.24
CA ASN A 90 6.76 7.29 -10.13
C ASN A 90 8.23 7.29 -9.67
N ALA A 91 8.78 8.42 -9.21
CA ALA A 91 10.13 8.47 -8.67
C ALA A 91 10.32 7.55 -7.44
N ILE A 92 9.28 7.40 -6.63
CA ILE A 92 9.23 6.42 -5.52
C ILE A 92 9.14 5.00 -6.08
N TYR A 93 8.24 4.77 -7.02
CA TYR A 93 8.00 3.45 -7.64
C TYR A 93 9.24 2.88 -8.35
N GLN A 94 10.07 3.71 -8.98
CA GLN A 94 11.31 3.27 -9.65
C GLN A 94 12.41 2.80 -8.67
N LYS A 95 12.31 3.12 -7.37
CA LYS A 95 13.27 2.63 -6.37
C LYS A 95 12.96 1.17 -6.01
N PRO A 96 13.97 0.33 -5.75
CA PRO A 96 13.74 -1.03 -5.26
C PRO A 96 12.85 -1.04 -4.01
N ASN A 97 11.70 -1.71 -4.11
CA ASN A 97 10.65 -1.78 -3.09
C ASN A 97 10.14 -0.41 -2.60
N GLY A 98 10.36 0.66 -3.36
CA GLY A 98 10.06 2.03 -2.95
C GLY A 98 8.59 2.25 -2.66
N LEU A 99 7.70 1.82 -3.57
CA LEU A 99 6.26 1.95 -3.38
C LEU A 99 5.74 1.16 -2.17
N ARG A 100 6.29 -0.03 -1.89
CA ARG A 100 5.91 -0.82 -0.71
C ARG A 100 6.32 -0.13 0.58
N LYS A 101 7.57 0.36 0.67
CA LYS A 101 8.06 1.10 1.83
C LYS A 101 7.23 2.35 2.08
N HIS A 102 6.99 3.11 1.02
CA HIS A 102 6.14 4.30 1.06
C HIS A 102 4.74 4.02 1.60
N MET A 103 4.07 3.00 1.06
CA MET A 103 2.74 2.64 1.54
C MET A 103 2.77 2.08 2.97
N GLN A 104 3.82 1.38 3.37
CA GLN A 104 3.96 0.90 4.75
C GLN A 104 4.11 2.06 5.74
N GLU A 105 4.88 3.09 5.42
CA GLU A 105 5.02 4.29 6.25
C GLU A 105 3.68 5.00 6.43
N ASN A 106 2.92 5.18 5.35
CA ASN A 106 1.56 5.71 5.39
C ASN A 106 0.63 4.82 6.24
N LEU A 107 0.69 3.50 6.06
CA LEU A 107 -0.14 2.55 6.81
C LEU A 107 0.16 2.56 8.31
N ASN A 108 1.42 2.78 8.73
CA ASN A 108 1.76 2.88 10.14
C ASN A 108 0.93 3.97 10.83
N GLY A 109 0.79 5.14 10.19
CA GLY A 109 -0.04 6.24 10.72
C GLY A 109 -1.56 6.00 10.56
N ILE A 110 -1.99 5.42 9.44
CA ILE A 110 -3.41 5.14 9.17
C ILE A 110 -3.97 4.09 10.14
N ILE A 111 -3.22 3.02 10.39
CA ILE A 111 -3.65 1.91 11.24
C ILE A 111 -3.99 2.39 12.66
N GLU A 112 -3.20 3.32 13.20
CA GLU A 112 -3.39 3.86 14.56
C GLU A 112 -4.74 4.55 14.75
N VAL A 113 -5.27 5.19 13.71
CA VAL A 113 -6.57 5.88 13.77
C VAL A 113 -7.73 5.07 13.22
N LEU A 114 -7.45 4.16 12.29
CA LEU A 114 -8.47 3.38 11.62
C LEU A 114 -8.88 2.14 12.43
N LEU A 115 -7.94 1.52 13.14
CA LEU A 115 -8.13 0.28 13.88
C LEU A 115 -8.10 0.51 15.39
N ASN A 116 -8.66 -0.45 16.15
CA ASN A 116 -8.47 -0.49 17.59
C ASN A 116 -7.02 -0.89 17.96
N GLY A 117 -6.65 -0.71 19.24
CA GLY A 117 -5.29 -1.02 19.71
C GLY A 117 -4.85 -2.47 19.48
N ASP A 118 -5.78 -3.42 19.53
CA ASP A 118 -5.51 -4.84 19.27
C ASP A 118 -5.44 -5.18 17.77
N ARG A 119 -5.76 -4.23 16.88
CA ARG A 119 -5.82 -4.40 15.42
C ARG A 119 -6.70 -5.58 14.99
N THR A 120 -7.86 -5.71 15.62
CA THR A 120 -8.85 -6.77 15.35
C THR A 120 -10.15 -6.24 14.77
N GLU A 121 -10.41 -4.94 14.91
CA GLU A 121 -11.58 -4.26 14.36
C GLU A 121 -11.29 -2.79 14.10
N LEU A 122 -12.25 -2.09 13.50
CA LEU A 122 -12.18 -0.64 13.34
C LEU A 122 -12.15 0.05 14.71
N HIS A 123 -11.49 1.20 14.78
CA HIS A 123 -11.48 2.02 15.98
C HIS A 123 -12.92 2.39 16.39
N PRO A 124 -13.29 2.43 17.69
CA PRO A 124 -14.65 2.76 18.13
C PRO A 124 -15.17 4.09 17.58
N GLU A 125 -14.31 5.09 17.42
CA GLU A 125 -14.71 6.37 16.83
C GLU A 125 -15.04 6.26 15.34
N VAL A 126 -14.34 5.40 14.60
CA VAL A 126 -14.63 5.10 13.20
C VAL A 126 -15.96 4.35 13.09
N ILE A 127 -16.22 3.38 13.98
CA ILE A 127 -17.52 2.69 14.05
C ILE A 127 -18.65 3.68 14.35
N LYS A 128 -18.43 4.60 15.29
CA LYS A 128 -19.39 5.67 15.61
C LYS A 128 -19.64 6.58 14.40
N ALA A 129 -18.60 6.94 13.64
CA ALA A 129 -18.70 7.76 12.44
C ALA A 129 -19.49 7.07 11.31
N ILE A 130 -19.31 5.76 11.15
CA ILE A 130 -20.11 4.92 10.23
C ILE A 130 -21.59 4.87 10.67
N GLY A 131 -21.83 4.98 11.98
CA GLY A 131 -23.11 4.79 12.64
C GLY A 131 -23.24 3.36 13.16
N GLN A 132 -23.53 3.21 14.46
CA GLN A 132 -23.58 1.92 15.14
C GLN A 132 -24.57 0.94 14.48
N ASP A 133 -25.74 1.45 14.08
CA ASP A 133 -26.78 0.66 13.42
C ASP A 133 -26.34 0.20 12.03
N ASN A 134 -25.66 1.07 11.27
CA ASN A 134 -25.11 0.72 9.96
C ASN A 134 -24.02 -0.34 10.09
N TYR A 135 -23.08 -0.16 11.02
CA TYR A 135 -22.01 -1.12 11.25
C TYR A 135 -22.56 -2.50 11.66
N THR A 136 -23.53 -2.51 12.59
CA THR A 136 -24.23 -3.73 13.02
C THR A 136 -25.00 -4.37 11.85
N ALA A 137 -25.65 -3.58 11.02
CA ALA A 137 -26.35 -4.08 9.84
C ALA A 137 -25.38 -4.72 8.82
N ILE A 138 -24.21 -4.11 8.59
CA ILE A 138 -23.17 -4.67 7.72
C ILE A 138 -22.71 -6.03 8.26
N LEU A 139 -22.37 -6.12 9.55
CA LEU A 139 -21.96 -7.39 10.19
C LEU A 139 -23.01 -8.49 10.01
N ASN A 140 -24.27 -8.18 10.32
CA ASN A 140 -25.34 -9.18 10.33
C ASN A 140 -25.76 -9.63 8.92
N LYS A 141 -25.80 -8.71 7.95
CA LYS A 141 -26.32 -9.00 6.60
C LYS A 141 -25.27 -9.60 5.67
N THR A 142 -24.00 -9.22 5.81
CA THR A 142 -22.93 -9.70 4.91
C THR A 142 -22.29 -11.01 5.36
N LYS A 143 -22.57 -11.45 6.60
CA LYS A 143 -21.89 -12.57 7.28
C LYS A 143 -20.37 -12.39 7.40
N CYS A 144 -19.87 -11.17 7.19
CA CYS A 144 -18.47 -10.82 7.43
C CYS A 144 -18.23 -10.59 8.92
N ASN A 145 -17.02 -10.90 9.38
CA ASN A 145 -16.60 -10.57 10.74
C ASN A 145 -15.97 -9.16 10.81
N LYS A 146 -15.75 -8.66 12.02
CA LYS A 146 -15.17 -7.33 12.28
C LYS A 146 -13.80 -7.14 11.62
N GLN A 147 -12.97 -8.18 11.61
CA GLN A 147 -11.64 -8.18 11.00
C GLN A 147 -11.72 -7.99 9.48
N GLN A 148 -12.66 -8.66 8.80
CA GLN A 148 -12.88 -8.52 7.36
C GLN A 148 -13.32 -7.10 6.99
N ILE A 149 -14.19 -6.48 7.79
CA ILE A 149 -14.60 -5.09 7.56
C ILE A 149 -13.41 -4.15 7.78
N ALA A 150 -12.67 -4.33 8.87
CA ALA A 150 -11.46 -3.54 9.15
C ALA A 150 -10.41 -3.65 8.03
N LEU A 151 -10.18 -4.87 7.54
CA LEU A 151 -9.27 -5.12 6.42
C LEU A 151 -9.75 -4.40 5.15
N GLN A 152 -11.05 -4.45 4.86
CA GLN A 152 -11.62 -3.78 3.69
C GLN A 152 -11.36 -2.26 3.71
N PHE A 153 -11.37 -1.63 4.89
CA PHE A 153 -11.03 -0.22 5.08
C PHE A 153 -9.54 0.06 4.83
N LEU A 154 -8.63 -0.80 5.29
CA LEU A 154 -7.19 -0.66 4.98
C LEU A 154 -6.90 -0.82 3.48
N GLN A 155 -7.55 -1.80 2.84
CA GLN A 155 -7.47 -1.99 1.40
C GLN A 155 -7.96 -0.75 0.65
N ALA A 156 -9.09 -0.19 1.10
CA ALA A 156 -9.65 1.04 0.54
C ALA A 156 -8.73 2.25 0.70
N ALA A 157 -7.95 2.32 1.78
CA ALA A 157 -7.00 3.41 1.99
C ALA A 157 -5.87 3.38 0.93
N ILE A 158 -5.35 2.19 0.60
CA ILE A 158 -4.33 2.01 -0.45
C ILE A 158 -4.91 2.30 -1.83
N THR A 159 -6.09 1.78 -2.16
CA THR A 159 -6.71 2.01 -3.47
C THR A 159 -7.14 3.46 -3.63
N GLY A 160 -7.70 4.07 -2.59
CA GLY A 160 -8.08 5.48 -2.56
C GLY A 160 -6.87 6.41 -2.71
N TYR A 161 -5.72 6.05 -2.13
CA TYR A 161 -4.46 6.78 -2.34
C TYR A 161 -4.05 6.82 -3.82
N GLY A 162 -4.13 5.66 -4.50
CA GLY A 162 -3.87 5.57 -5.94
C GLY A 162 -4.83 6.39 -6.78
N GLN A 163 -6.14 6.30 -6.48
CA GLN A 163 -7.16 7.08 -7.18
C GLN A 163 -6.92 8.58 -7.01
N ARG A 164 -6.58 9.02 -5.79
CA ARG A 164 -6.31 10.42 -5.49
C ARG A 164 -5.08 10.94 -6.25
N MET A 165 -4.04 10.11 -6.43
CA MET A 165 -2.87 10.46 -7.24
C MET A 165 -3.25 10.69 -8.71
N ILE A 166 -4.14 9.85 -9.25
CA ILE A 166 -4.67 10.04 -10.62
C ILE A 166 -5.48 11.33 -10.71
N ASP A 167 -6.33 11.59 -9.73
CA ASP A 167 -7.15 12.80 -9.69
C ASP A 167 -6.29 14.07 -9.60
N ASN A 168 -5.11 14.00 -8.96
CA ASN A 168 -4.14 15.09 -8.83
C ASN A 168 -3.22 15.26 -10.06
N THR A 169 -3.24 14.34 -11.02
CA THR A 169 -2.38 14.35 -12.21
C THR A 169 -3.15 14.90 -13.39
N ASP A 170 -2.97 16.15 -13.81
CA ASP A 170 -3.84 16.73 -14.87
C ASP A 170 -3.58 16.19 -16.29
N ASP A 171 -2.34 15.80 -16.59
CA ASP A 171 -1.94 15.29 -17.91
C ASP A 171 -2.54 13.89 -18.16
N SER A 172 -3.37 13.77 -19.20
CA SER A 172 -4.04 12.52 -19.56
C SER A 172 -3.08 11.38 -19.89
N ASN A 173 -1.95 11.67 -20.53
CA ASN A 173 -0.95 10.66 -20.84
C ASN A 173 -0.26 10.15 -19.56
N LEU A 174 -0.06 11.02 -18.58
CA LEU A 174 0.48 10.61 -17.27
C LEU A 174 -0.54 9.80 -16.48
N LYS A 175 -1.85 10.14 -16.55
CA LYS A 175 -2.91 9.29 -15.99
C LYS A 175 -2.90 7.89 -16.61
N ASP A 176 -2.81 7.79 -17.93
CA ASP A 176 -2.77 6.49 -18.63
C ASP A 176 -1.57 5.66 -18.20
N LYS A 177 -0.39 6.29 -18.08
CA LYS A 177 0.80 5.61 -17.52
C LYS A 177 0.57 5.14 -16.09
N ALA A 178 -0.02 5.98 -15.23
CA ALA A 178 -0.35 5.63 -13.85
C ALA A 178 -1.26 4.41 -13.76
N TYR A 179 -2.29 4.34 -14.62
CA TYR A 179 -3.22 3.21 -14.70
C TYR A 179 -2.54 1.90 -15.12
N ILE A 180 -1.52 1.96 -15.97
CA ILE A 180 -0.83 0.77 -16.48
C ILE A 180 0.31 0.31 -15.55
N SER A 181 0.96 1.23 -14.83
CA SER A 181 2.15 0.90 -14.02
C SER A 181 1.89 0.93 -12.50
N ILE A 182 1.56 2.10 -11.95
CA ILE A 182 1.50 2.32 -10.50
C ILE A 182 0.22 1.71 -9.90
N MET A 183 -0.92 1.86 -10.57
CA MET A 183 -2.20 1.35 -10.04
C MET A 183 -2.22 -0.16 -9.84
N PRO A 184 -1.75 -1.00 -10.78
CA PRO A 184 -1.64 -2.45 -10.54
C PRO A 184 -0.72 -2.78 -9.36
N ALA A 185 0.37 -2.03 -9.17
CA ALA A 185 1.26 -2.22 -8.05
C ALA A 185 0.58 -1.87 -6.71
N LEU A 186 -0.16 -0.76 -6.64
CA LEU A 186 -0.98 -0.39 -5.47
C LEU A 186 -2.09 -1.41 -5.20
N GLN A 187 -2.76 -1.91 -6.24
CA GLN A 187 -3.77 -2.97 -6.10
C GLN A 187 -3.17 -4.26 -5.55
N LYS A 188 -1.96 -4.62 -6.01
CA LYS A 188 -1.22 -5.75 -5.44
C LYS A 188 -0.93 -5.55 -3.96
N LEU A 189 -0.43 -4.38 -3.57
CA LEU A 189 -0.22 -4.05 -2.14
C LEU A 189 -1.53 -4.10 -1.34
N ALA A 190 -2.63 -3.59 -1.89
CA ALA A 190 -3.95 -3.70 -1.26
C ALA A 190 -4.40 -5.16 -1.11
N SER A 191 -4.06 -6.05 -2.03
CA SER A 191 -4.37 -7.48 -1.90
C SER A 191 -3.51 -8.20 -0.85
N GLU A 192 -2.33 -7.67 -0.54
CA GLU A 192 -1.36 -8.25 0.41
C GLU A 192 -1.47 -7.69 1.83
N VAL A 193 -2.06 -6.50 1.99
CA VAL A 193 -2.15 -5.82 3.29
C VAL A 193 -2.89 -6.68 4.32
N THR A 194 -2.43 -6.62 5.56
CA THR A 194 -3.07 -7.25 6.71
C THR A 194 -3.44 -6.19 7.74
N LEU A 195 -4.13 -6.57 8.82
CA LEU A 195 -4.39 -5.66 9.94
C LEU A 195 -3.10 -5.20 10.66
N GLN A 196 -1.96 -5.83 10.37
CA GLN A 196 -0.64 -5.44 10.87
C GLN A 196 0.15 -4.54 9.90
N GLY A 197 -0.43 -4.22 8.73
CA GLY A 197 0.26 -3.55 7.63
C GLY A 197 0.64 -4.52 6.50
N LEU A 198 1.54 -4.07 5.62
CA LEU A 198 2.08 -4.89 4.56
C LEU A 198 3.09 -5.89 5.14
N PRO A 199 3.02 -7.17 4.77
CA PRO A 199 4.03 -8.14 5.18
C PRO A 199 5.40 -7.71 4.65
N GLU A 200 6.45 -8.01 5.42
CA GLU A 200 7.81 -7.87 4.91
C GLU A 200 7.93 -8.67 3.62
N GLN A 201 8.30 -7.99 2.55
CA GLN A 201 8.65 -8.66 1.32
C GLN A 201 9.90 -9.49 1.61
N SER A 202 9.88 -10.78 1.27
CA SER A 202 11.10 -11.57 1.20
C SER A 202 12.15 -10.73 0.49
N LYS A 203 13.29 -10.49 1.15
CA LYS A 203 14.39 -9.73 0.54
C LYS A 203 14.54 -10.23 -0.89
N GLU A 204 14.48 -9.31 -1.84
CA GLU A 204 14.81 -9.62 -3.22
C GLU A 204 16.17 -10.31 -3.16
N THR A 205 16.22 -11.59 -3.55
CA THR A 205 17.41 -12.39 -3.32
C THR A 205 18.53 -11.73 -4.12
N ASN A 206 19.45 -11.08 -3.42
CA ASN A 206 20.55 -10.39 -4.06
C ASN A 206 21.31 -11.43 -4.88
N PRO A 207 21.63 -11.20 -6.17
CA PRO A 207 22.45 -12.11 -6.94
C PRO A 207 23.73 -12.55 -6.20
N LEU A 208 24.31 -11.66 -5.39
CA LEU A 208 25.45 -11.99 -4.52
C LEU A 208 25.08 -12.92 -3.36
N ASP A 209 23.87 -12.80 -2.79
CA ASP A 209 23.38 -13.71 -1.76
C ASP A 209 23.09 -15.10 -2.35
N ILE A 210 22.56 -15.17 -3.59
CA ILE A 210 22.37 -16.44 -4.33
C ILE A 210 23.73 -17.08 -4.60
N LEU A 211 24.70 -16.31 -5.11
CA LEU A 211 26.05 -16.76 -5.38
C LEU A 211 26.70 -17.33 -4.11
N LYS A 212 26.65 -16.58 -3.00
CA LYS A 212 27.18 -17.01 -1.71
C LYS A 212 26.51 -18.27 -1.19
N MET A 213 25.17 -18.36 -1.26
CA MET A 213 24.44 -19.58 -0.88
C MET A 213 24.86 -20.79 -1.73
N SER A 214 25.06 -20.60 -3.04
CA SER A 214 25.53 -21.66 -3.93
C SER A 214 26.92 -22.16 -3.52
N GLN A 215 27.84 -21.24 -3.23
CA GLN A 215 29.21 -21.56 -2.76
C GLN A 215 29.21 -22.26 -1.40
N ASP A 216 28.39 -21.80 -0.45
CA ASP A 216 28.27 -22.42 0.87
C ASP A 216 27.71 -23.85 0.75
N LEU A 217 26.73 -24.08 -0.13
CA LEU A 217 26.18 -25.42 -0.38
C LEU A 217 27.19 -26.34 -1.08
N LEU A 218 27.99 -25.84 -2.02
CA LEU A 218 29.09 -26.60 -2.64
C LEU A 218 30.11 -27.04 -1.58
N LYS A 219 30.50 -26.12 -0.71
CA LYS A 219 31.44 -26.42 0.38
C LYS A 219 30.89 -27.48 1.33
N LEU A 220 29.61 -27.39 1.70
CA LEU A 220 28.95 -28.39 2.54
C LEU A 220 28.88 -29.76 1.86
N LEU A 221 28.64 -29.83 0.55
CA LEU A 221 28.67 -31.09 -0.20
C LEU A 221 30.07 -31.72 -0.16
N GLU A 222 31.12 -30.93 -0.32
CA GLU A 222 32.52 -31.39 -0.27
C GLU A 222 32.93 -31.84 1.13
N GLU A 223 32.55 -31.09 2.17
CA GLU A 223 32.77 -31.45 3.57
C GLU A 223 32.05 -32.75 3.94
N ALA A 224 30.78 -32.91 3.51
CA ALA A 224 30.01 -34.13 3.76
C ALA A 224 30.61 -35.35 3.05
N ASN A 225 31.06 -35.20 1.80
CA ASN A 225 31.74 -36.26 1.07
C ASN A 225 33.06 -36.66 1.75
N THR A 226 33.82 -35.68 2.23
CA THR A 226 35.08 -35.91 2.99
C THR A 226 34.82 -36.62 4.32
N ALA A 227 33.70 -36.32 4.98
CA ALA A 227 33.25 -36.99 6.19
C ALA A 227 32.66 -38.40 5.96
N GLY A 228 32.62 -38.88 4.70
CA GLY A 228 32.05 -40.19 4.35
C GLY A 228 30.52 -40.25 4.38
N ILE A 229 29.85 -39.09 4.41
CA ILE A 229 28.39 -39.00 4.37
C ILE A 229 27.93 -39.19 2.92
N THR A 230 27.13 -40.23 2.68
CA THR A 230 26.56 -40.47 1.35
C THR A 230 25.37 -39.55 1.12
N ILE A 231 25.52 -38.58 0.22
CA ILE A 231 24.44 -37.71 -0.24
C ILE A 231 23.91 -38.24 -1.58
N PRO A 232 22.63 -38.65 -1.68
CA PRO A 232 22.02 -39.05 -2.95
C PRO A 232 22.11 -37.92 -3.97
N ASN A 233 22.38 -38.23 -5.25
CA ASN A 233 22.49 -37.25 -6.33
C ASN A 233 23.57 -36.16 -6.13
N HIS A 234 24.61 -36.45 -5.33
CA HIS A 234 25.72 -35.53 -5.04
C HIS A 234 26.31 -34.88 -6.30
N SER A 235 26.62 -35.68 -7.34
CA SER A 235 27.20 -35.18 -8.60
C SER A 235 26.29 -34.15 -9.29
N THR A 236 25.00 -34.45 -9.40
CA THR A 236 24.01 -33.58 -10.02
C THR A 236 23.78 -32.30 -9.21
N MET A 237 23.79 -32.37 -7.88
CA MET A 237 23.69 -31.17 -7.03
C MET A 237 24.93 -30.29 -7.15
N ARG A 238 26.13 -30.89 -7.13
CA ARG A 238 27.38 -30.18 -7.32
C ARG A 238 27.41 -29.46 -8.67
N GLU A 239 27.06 -30.15 -9.74
CA GLU A 239 27.00 -29.57 -11.09
C GLU A 239 26.06 -28.36 -11.15
N LYS A 240 24.84 -28.49 -10.62
CA LYS A 240 23.86 -27.38 -10.60
C LYS A 240 24.33 -26.17 -9.80
N PHE A 241 24.92 -26.39 -8.62
CA PHE A 241 25.44 -25.28 -7.82
C PHE A 241 26.69 -24.65 -8.44
N GLN A 242 27.52 -25.44 -9.12
CA GLN A 242 28.66 -24.93 -9.88
C GLN A 242 28.19 -24.05 -11.04
N THR A 243 27.21 -24.50 -11.82
CA THR A 243 26.62 -23.68 -12.90
C THR A 243 26.08 -22.35 -12.40
N VAL A 244 25.39 -22.35 -11.24
CA VAL A 244 24.91 -21.10 -10.62
C VAL A 244 26.09 -20.23 -10.17
N SER A 245 27.16 -20.82 -9.62
CA SER A 245 28.34 -20.07 -9.21
C SER A 245 29.06 -19.44 -10.40
N ASP A 246 29.21 -20.18 -11.50
CA ASP A 246 29.91 -19.72 -12.70
C ASP A 246 29.12 -18.62 -13.42
N LEU A 247 27.80 -18.78 -13.57
CA LEU A 247 26.94 -17.79 -14.24
C LEU A 247 26.79 -16.48 -13.46
N MET A 248 27.05 -16.50 -12.15
CA MET A 248 26.81 -15.36 -11.26
C MET A 248 28.10 -14.75 -10.72
N ASP A 249 29.27 -15.29 -11.05
CA ASP A 249 30.56 -14.71 -10.67
C ASP A 249 30.79 -13.42 -11.48
N PRO A 250 30.88 -12.25 -10.83
CA PRO A 250 31.09 -10.97 -11.51
C PRO A 250 32.43 -10.87 -12.25
N ASN A 251 33.34 -11.83 -12.07
CA ASN A 251 34.63 -11.92 -12.76
C ASN A 251 34.62 -12.92 -13.93
N ASN A 252 33.49 -13.59 -14.19
CA ASN A 252 33.37 -14.50 -15.31
C ASN A 252 32.97 -13.68 -16.55
N GLU A 253 33.96 -13.33 -17.37
CA GLU A 253 33.73 -12.67 -18.66
C GLU A 253 33.33 -13.73 -19.71
N GLU A 254 32.05 -14.09 -19.76
CA GLU A 254 31.39 -14.69 -20.94
C GLU A 254 30.17 -13.87 -21.37
#